data_AF-A0A256YWQ0-F1
#
_entry.id   AF-A0A256YWQ0-F1
#
_cell.length_a   1.000
_cell.length_b   1.000
_cell.length_c   1.000
_cell.angle_alpha   90.00
_cell.angle_beta   90.00
_cell.angle_gamma   90.00
#
_symmetry.space_group_name_H-M   'P 1'
#
loop_
_entity.id
_entity.type
_entity.pdbx_description
1 polymer ?
#
loop_
_entity_poly.entity_id
_entity_poly.type
_entity_poly.pdbx_seq_one_letter_code
_entity_poly.pdbx_strand_id
1 'polypeptide(L)'
;MRKPREEIMKRYVEGAIISASRLWRHWMRRGLSSDEALKRAIKQAYNMIKSSGLSMDNALSTLKDLRRITDELIRLIEEEVR
;
A
#
# COMPACT_ATOMS: atom_id res chain seq x y z
N MET A 1 23.76 -8.52 0.24
CA MET A 1 22.66 -9.24 0.91
C MET A 1 21.85 -8.24 1.73
N ARG A 2 20.56 -8.01 1.41
CA ARG A 2 19.67 -7.30 2.35
C ARG A 2 19.55 -8.13 3.61
N LYS A 3 19.69 -7.52 4.79
CA LYS A 3 19.60 -8.24 6.07
C LYS A 3 18.17 -8.80 6.19
N PRO A 4 17.96 -10.06 6.65
CA PRO A 4 16.63 -10.67 6.78
C PRO A 4 15.59 -9.78 7.48
N ARG A 5 16.04 -8.94 8.42
CA ARG A 5 15.23 -7.96 9.14
C ARG A 5 14.64 -6.86 8.24
N GLU A 6 15.43 -6.31 7.31
CA GLU A 6 14.96 -5.24 6.41
C GLU A 6 13.86 -5.75 5.47
N GLU A 7 14.01 -6.99 5.00
CA GLU A 7 13.00 -7.65 4.16
C GLU A 7 11.67 -7.83 4.90
N ILE A 8 11.71 -8.23 6.18
CA ILE A 8 10.52 -8.31 7.04
C ILE A 8 9.84 -6.95 7.17
N MET A 9 10.63 -5.88 7.34
CA MET A 9 10.11 -4.52 7.47
C MET A 9 9.47 -4.02 6.15
N LYS A 10 10.05 -4.37 4.99
CA LYS A 10 9.47 -4.06 3.67
C LYS A 10 8.14 -4.77 3.47
N ARG A 11 8.06 -6.06 3.81
CA ARG A 11 6.81 -6.82 3.79
C ARG A 11 5.74 -6.21 4.70
N TYR A 12 6.14 -5.63 5.83
CA TYR A 12 5.21 -4.90 6.70
C TYR A 12 4.65 -3.64 6.00
N VAL A 13 5.49 -2.88 5.29
CA VAL A 13 5.07 -1.72 4.48
C VAL A 13 4.12 -2.15 3.36
N GLU A 14 4.42 -3.23 2.65
CA GLU A 14 3.54 -3.82 1.63
C GLU A 14 2.19 -4.23 2.23
N GLY A 15 2.22 -4.90 3.39
CA GLY A 15 1.03 -5.28 4.15
C GLY A 15 0.17 -4.09 4.58
N ALA A 16 0.77 -2.92 4.85
CA ALA A 16 0.03 -1.71 5.17
C ALA A 16 -0.82 -1.22 3.98
N ILE A 17 -0.33 -1.34 2.75
CA ILE A 17 -1.09 -0.99 1.53
C ILE A 17 -2.26 -1.94 1.29
N ILE A 18 -2.04 -3.25 1.47
CA ILE A 18 -3.11 -4.26 1.39
C ILE A 18 -4.19 -3.98 2.45
N SER A 19 -3.76 -3.65 3.67
CA SER A 19 -4.66 -3.30 4.77
C SER A 19 -5.47 -2.03 4.48
N ALA A 20 -4.83 -0.99 3.93
CA ALA A 20 -5.49 0.24 3.50
C ALA A 20 -6.58 -0.05 2.47
N SER A 21 -6.26 -0.84 1.44
CA SER A 21 -7.19 -1.22 0.39
C SER A 21 -8.43 -1.95 0.94
N ARG A 22 -8.23 -2.88 1.88
CA ARG A 22 -9.33 -3.59 2.56
C ARG A 22 -10.18 -2.64 3.41
N LEU A 23 -9.55 -1.72 4.13
CA LEU A 23 -10.25 -0.78 5.00
C LEU A 23 -11.04 0.27 4.22
N TRP A 24 -10.50 0.76 3.11
CA TRP A 24 -11.20 1.65 2.19
C TRP A 24 -12.52 1.02 1.71
N ARG A 25 -12.47 -0.24 1.22
CA ARG A 25 -13.67 -1.00 0.85
C ARG A 25 -14.60 -1.28 2.02
N HIS A 26 -14.08 -1.45 3.23
CA HIS A 26 -14.90 -1.63 4.42
C HIS A 26 -15.72 -0.37 4.74
N TRP A 27 -15.07 0.80 4.73
CA TRP A 27 -15.73 2.07 5.02
C TRP A 27 -16.74 2.47 3.96
N MET A 28 -16.43 2.24 2.68
CA MET A 28 -17.40 2.46 1.59
C MET A 28 -18.67 1.61 1.78
N ARG A 29 -18.52 0.32 2.15
CA ARG A 29 -19.66 -0.56 2.45
C ARG A 29 -20.48 -0.09 3.67
N ARG A 30 -19.93 0.76 4.51
CA ARG A 30 -20.60 1.37 5.67
C ARG A 30 -21.23 2.74 5.34
N GLY A 31 -21.25 3.12 4.07
CA GLY A 31 -21.90 4.35 3.61
C GLY A 31 -21.02 5.60 3.62
N LEU A 32 -19.70 5.46 3.85
CA LEU A 32 -18.78 6.59 3.71
C LEU A 32 -18.54 6.89 2.23
N SER A 33 -18.34 8.17 1.90
CA SER A 33 -17.86 8.56 0.58
C SER A 33 -16.49 7.96 0.30
N SER A 34 -16.15 7.81 -0.99
CA SER A 34 -14.84 7.30 -1.41
C SER A 34 -13.68 8.07 -0.77
N ASP A 35 -13.77 9.41 -0.76
CA ASP A 35 -12.72 10.29 -0.25
C ASP A 35 -12.54 10.17 1.27
N GLU A 36 -13.65 10.13 2.03
CA GLU A 36 -13.58 9.99 3.49
C GLU A 36 -13.10 8.59 3.89
N ALA A 37 -13.56 7.55 3.18
CA ALA A 37 -13.08 6.20 3.35
C ALA A 37 -11.56 6.10 3.05
N LEU A 38 -11.11 6.75 1.98
CA LEU A 38 -9.70 6.77 1.56
C LEU A 38 -8.84 7.49 2.58
N LYS A 39 -9.25 8.68 3.03
CA LYS A 39 -8.56 9.46 4.06
C LYS A 39 -8.34 8.64 5.34
N ARG A 40 -9.35 7.90 5.80
CA ARG A 40 -9.22 7.00 6.97
C ARG A 40 -8.25 5.85 6.72
N ALA A 41 -8.35 5.21 5.56
CA ALA A 41 -7.46 4.11 5.17
C ALA A 41 -5.99 4.55 5.08
N ILE A 42 -5.71 5.68 4.44
CA ILE A 42 -4.36 6.22 4.30
C ILE A 42 -3.78 6.63 5.65
N LYS A 43 -4.56 7.27 6.53
CA LYS A 43 -4.09 7.63 7.87
C LYS A 43 -3.62 6.40 8.65
N GLN A 44 -4.37 5.31 8.60
CA GLN A 44 -3.98 4.07 9.28
C GLN A 44 -2.74 3.43 8.64
N ALA A 45 -2.69 3.36 7.30
CA ALA A 45 -1.55 2.81 6.58
C ALA A 45 -0.25 3.59 6.86
N TYR A 46 -0.32 4.93 6.87
CA TYR A 46 0.81 5.78 7.19
C TYR A 46 1.35 5.52 8.61
N ASN A 47 0.46 5.37 9.59
CA ASN A 47 0.87 5.02 10.96
C ASN A 47 1.49 3.62 11.04
N MET A 48 0.98 2.64 10.29
CA MET A 48 1.61 1.32 10.18
C MET A 48 3.02 1.42 9.60
N ILE A 49 3.19 2.16 8.51
CA ILE A 49 4.50 2.36 7.87
C ILE A 49 5.50 3.01 8.82
N LYS A 50 5.10 4.04 9.57
CA LYS A 50 5.94 4.67 10.60
C LYS A 50 6.39 3.68 11.69
N SER A 51 5.52 2.74 12.05
CA SER A 51 5.80 1.71 13.07
C SER A 51 6.54 0.49 12.55
N SER A 52 6.79 0.39 11.23
CA SER A 52 7.45 -0.77 10.61
C SER A 52 8.91 -0.96 11.03
N GLY A 53 9.56 0.10 11.53
CA GLY A 53 11.00 0.12 11.82
C GLY A 53 11.88 0.27 10.56
N LEU A 54 11.30 0.43 9.37
CA LEU A 54 12.01 0.80 8.15
C LEU A 54 12.25 2.31 8.12
N SER A 55 13.39 2.76 7.56
CA SER A 55 13.59 4.18 7.31
C SER A 55 12.56 4.71 6.31
N MET A 56 12.17 5.98 6.43
CA MET A 56 11.17 6.56 5.53
C MET A 56 11.62 6.58 4.07
N ASP A 57 12.92 6.73 3.79
CA ASP A 57 13.46 6.64 2.43
C ASP A 57 13.29 5.24 1.83
N ASN A 58 13.56 4.20 2.62
CA ASN A 58 13.38 2.82 2.18
C ASN A 58 11.89 2.47 2.06
N ALA A 59 11.04 2.97 2.96
CA ALA A 59 9.60 2.82 2.84
C ALA A 59 9.08 3.51 1.57
N LEU A 60 9.53 4.73 1.27
CA LEU A 60 9.20 5.44 0.05
C LEU A 60 9.67 4.67 -1.20
N SER A 61 10.88 4.11 -1.18
CA SER A 61 11.37 3.25 -2.26
C SER A 61 10.45 2.04 -2.46
N THR A 62 10.08 1.33 -1.38
CA THR A 62 9.16 0.20 -1.44
C THR A 62 7.80 0.59 -2.01
N LEU A 63 7.26 1.74 -1.63
CA LEU A 63 5.99 2.24 -2.19
C LEU A 63 6.11 2.58 -3.69
N LYS A 64 7.24 3.13 -4.12
CA LYS A 64 7.50 3.40 -5.54
C LYS A 64 7.65 2.11 -6.36
N ASP A 65 8.31 1.09 -5.79
CA ASP A 65 8.42 -0.22 -6.42
C ASP A 65 7.04 -0.86 -6.58
N LEU A 66 6.20 -0.84 -5.53
CA LEU A 66 4.81 -1.29 -5.57
C LEU A 66 3.99 -0.57 -6.64
N ARG A 67 4.09 0.77 -6.70
CA ARG A 67 3.41 1.56 -7.73
C ARG A 67 3.84 1.11 -9.12
N ARG A 68 5.14 1.05 -9.40
CA ARG A 68 5.67 0.65 -10.71
C ARG A 68 5.17 -0.73 -11.14
N ILE A 69 5.24 -1.71 -10.25
CA ILE A 69 4.77 -3.07 -10.52
C ILE A 69 3.27 -3.08 -10.82
N THR A 70 2.48 -2.34 -10.03
CA THR A 70 1.03 -2.26 -10.21
C THR A 70 0.66 -1.57 -11.52
N ASP A 71 1.34 -0.47 -11.85
CA ASP A 71 1.11 0.28 -13.09
C ASP A 71 1.41 -0.58 -14.34
N GLU A 72 2.50 -1.35 -14.35
CA GLU A 72 2.82 -2.26 -15.47
C GLU A 72 1.80 -3.41 -15.59
N LEU A 73 1.34 -3.97 -14.46
CA LEU A 73 0.29 -5.01 -14.48
C LEU A 73 -1.04 -4.46 -14.98
N ILE A 74 -1.42 -3.24 -14.59
CA ILE A 74 -2.61 -2.57 -15.10
C ILE A 74 -2.51 -2.42 -16.62
N ARG A 75 -1.36 -1.95 -17.14
CA ARG A 75 -1.15 -1.79 -18.59
C ARG A 75 -1.38 -3.11 -19.33
N LEU A 76 -0.79 -4.20 -18.86
CA LEU A 76 -0.95 -5.53 -19.47
C LEU A 76 -2.41 -6.00 -19.46
N ILE A 77 -3.13 -5.78 -18.36
CA ILE A 77 -4.55 -6.15 -18.26
C ILE A 77 -5.42 -5.27 -19.17
N GLU A 78 -5.12 -3.97 -19.28
CA GLU A 78 -5.82 -3.07 -20.19
C GLU A 78 -5.61 -3.43 -21.66
N GLU A 79 -4.44 -3.96 -22.03
CA GLU A 79 -4.18 -4.48 -23.38
C GLU A 79 -5.03 -5.73 -23.69
N GLU A 80 -5.33 -6.57 -22.69
CA GLU A 80 -6.15 -7.78 -22.83
C GLU A 80 -7.66 -7.49 -22.86
N VAL A 81 -8.11 -6.42 -22.21
CA VAL A 81 -9.53 -6.05 -22.11
C VAL A 81 -9.99 -5.14 -23.27
N ARG A 82 -9.08 -4.70 -24.13
CA ARG A 82 -9.37 -3.94 -25.36
C ARG A 82 -9.77 -4.83 -26.51
#